data_AF-A0AAV0VGE3-F1
#
_entry.id   AF-A0AAV0VGE3-F1
#
_cell.length_a   1.000
_cell.length_b   1.000
_cell.length_c   1.000
_cell.angle_alpha   90.00
_cell.angle_beta   90.00
_cell.angle_gamma   90.00
#
_symmetry.space_group_name_H-M   'P 1'
#
loop_
_entity.id
_entity.type
_entity.pdbx_description
1 polymer ?
#
loop_
_entity_poly.entity_id
_entity_poly.type
_entity_poly.pdbx_seq_one_letter_code
_entity_poly.pdbx_strand_id
1 'polypeptide(L)'
;MTKIIEKILNYRLIWFLEKNKILNKEQSGFRQSISTIDNLHIIKSEIDQALENKQTLGMVSLDISKAYDSVWRYSVLMLLSEIITNGNMNNYIKDFLIDRHFQVKVCNSLSIFFSQQNGIPQGSSLAVTIFLLAINDIVETIRTPVYSQMILTF
;
A
#
# COMPACT_ATOMS: atom_id res chain seq x y z
N MET A 1 23.74 4.32 -2.30
CA MET A 1 23.43 5.33 -1.26
C MET A 1 21.92 5.50 -1.08
N THR A 2 21.14 5.66 -2.16
CA THR A 2 19.67 5.87 -2.14
C THR A 2 18.89 4.80 -1.37
N LYS A 3 19.15 3.50 -1.61
CA LYS A 3 18.44 2.40 -0.92
C LYS A 3 18.59 2.42 0.62
N ILE A 4 19.72 2.90 1.14
CA ILE A 4 19.94 3.00 2.59
C ILE A 4 19.08 4.12 3.17
N ILE A 5 19.07 5.29 2.50
CA ILE A 5 18.25 6.43 2.90
C ILE A 5 16.76 6.07 2.85
N GLU A 6 16.31 5.43 1.77
CA GLU A 6 14.95 4.92 1.64
C GLU A 6 14.59 3.97 2.79
N LYS A 7 15.48 3.05 3.17
CA LYS A 7 15.25 2.12 4.27
C LYS A 7 15.13 2.84 5.63
N ILE A 8 15.99 3.83 5.90
CA ILE A 8 15.94 4.64 7.12
C ILE A 8 14.64 5.47 7.18
N LEU A 9 14.28 6.12 6.08
CA LEU A 9 13.05 6.90 5.99
C LEU A 9 11.82 6.01 6.14
N ASN A 10 11.81 4.85 5.47
CA ASN A 10 10.72 3.89 5.55
C ASN A 10 10.51 3.38 6.98
N TYR A 11 11.61 3.07 7.68
CA TYR A 11 11.54 2.65 9.08
C TYR A 11 10.90 3.73 9.97
N ARG A 12 11.31 4.99 9.81
CA ARG A 12 10.73 6.11 10.57
C ARG A 12 9.27 6.37 10.20
N LEU A 13 8.93 6.25 8.91
CA LEU A 13 7.57 6.42 8.41
C LEU A 13 6.65 5.35 8.98
N ILE A 14 7.00 4.07 8.87
CA ILE A 14 6.20 2.97 9.45
C ILE A 14 5.99 3.19 10.95
N TRP A 15 7.05 3.50 11.70
CA TRP A 15 6.93 3.78 13.13
C TRP A 15 5.94 4.92 13.42
N PHE A 16 6.00 6.00 12.63
CA PHE A 16 5.07 7.13 12.77
C PHE A 16 3.63 6.72 12.47
N LEU A 17 3.40 5.99 11.38
CA LEU A 17 2.07 5.55 10.96
C LEU A 17 1.42 4.61 11.98
N GLU A 18 2.17 3.64 12.49
CA GLU A 18 1.71 2.68 13.50
C GLU A 18 1.45 3.37 14.84
N LYS A 19 2.38 4.22 15.30
CA LYS A 19 2.24 4.94 16.57
C LYS A 19 0.98 5.82 16.61
N ASN A 20 0.65 6.47 15.49
CA ASN A 20 -0.52 7.34 15.39
C ASN A 20 -1.78 6.58 14.92
N LYS A 21 -1.73 5.25 14.76
CA LYS A 21 -2.84 4.41 14.28
C LYS A 21 -3.44 4.90 12.95
N ILE A 22 -2.57 5.40 12.06
CA ILE A 22 -2.98 5.87 10.73
C ILE A 22 -3.30 4.66 9.83
N LEU A 23 -2.51 3.59 9.93
CA LEU A 23 -2.78 2.37 9.17
C LEU A 23 -3.99 1.64 9.74
N ASN A 24 -4.93 1.35 8.84
CA ASN A 24 -6.16 0.66 9.16
C ASN A 24 -5.88 -0.76 9.69
N LYS A 25 -6.63 -1.22 10.70
CA LYS A 25 -6.37 -2.52 11.38
C LYS A 25 -6.72 -3.73 10.51
N GLU A 26 -7.64 -3.58 9.55
CA GLU A 26 -8.01 -4.58 8.56
C GLU A 26 -6.95 -4.73 7.45
N GLN A 27 -5.94 -3.86 7.43
CA GLN A 27 -4.79 -3.95 6.54
C GLN A 27 -3.67 -4.76 7.17
N SER A 28 -3.36 -5.89 6.53
CA SER A 28 -2.48 -6.92 7.11
C SER A 28 -1.12 -7.00 6.42
N GLY A 29 -1.04 -6.56 5.17
CA GLY A 29 0.16 -6.69 4.34
C GLY A 29 1.29 -5.73 4.72
N PHE A 30 2.53 -6.23 4.70
CA PHE A 30 3.77 -5.46 4.95
C PHE A 30 3.83 -4.72 6.29
N ARG A 31 3.01 -5.14 7.26
CA ARG A 31 3.04 -4.63 8.62
C ARG A 31 3.85 -5.55 9.52
N GLN A 32 4.47 -4.95 10.52
CA GLN A 32 5.26 -5.71 11.47
C GLN A 32 4.33 -6.58 12.33
N SER A 33 4.72 -7.84 12.53
CA SER A 33 4.00 -8.79 13.39
C SER A 33 2.62 -9.22 12.90
N ILE A 34 2.30 -8.99 11.62
CA ILE A 34 1.09 -9.53 10.96
C ILE A 34 1.53 -10.34 9.75
N SER A 35 1.01 -11.55 9.64
CA SER A 35 1.36 -12.52 8.61
C SER A 35 0.14 -12.93 7.78
N THR A 36 0.38 -13.63 6.69
CA THR A 36 -0.69 -14.24 5.88
C THR A 36 -1.45 -15.33 6.66
N ILE A 37 -0.82 -15.95 7.66
CA ILE A 37 -1.43 -16.97 8.51
C ILE A 37 -2.54 -16.35 9.38
N ASP A 38 -2.33 -15.13 9.88
CA ASP A 38 -3.34 -14.41 10.67
C ASP A 38 -4.61 -14.17 9.84
N ASN A 39 -4.46 -13.83 8.56
CA ASN A 39 -5.58 -13.63 7.65
C ASN A 39 -6.32 -14.94 7.35
N LEU A 40 -5.59 -16.05 7.18
CA LEU A 40 -6.18 -17.37 7.01
C LEU A 40 -6.99 -17.80 8.24
N HIS A 41 -6.48 -17.50 9.45
CA HIS A 41 -7.22 -17.76 10.68
C HIS A 41 -8.52 -16.97 10.77
N ILE A 42 -8.49 -15.69 10.38
CA ILE A 42 -9.70 -14.85 10.34
C ILE A 42 -10.73 -15.43 9.38
N ILE A 43 -10.33 -15.75 8.13
CA ILE A 43 -11.23 -16.34 7.14
C ILE A 43 -11.81 -17.68 7.65
N LYS A 44 -10.97 -18.52 8.27
CA LYS A 44 -11.43 -19.79 8.84
C LYS A 44 -12.45 -19.59 9.96
N SER A 45 -12.23 -18.61 10.82
CA SER A 45 -13.16 -18.27 11.91
C SER A 45 -14.53 -17.84 11.38
N GLU A 46 -14.57 -17.01 10.34
CA GLU A 46 -15.83 -16.59 9.70
C GLU A 46 -16.57 -17.78 9.07
N ILE A 47 -15.83 -18.70 8.43
CA ILE A 47 -16.40 -19.94 7.88
C ILE A 47 -17.01 -20.80 9.00
N ASP A 48 -16.27 -21.01 10.09
CA ASP A 48 -16.73 -21.85 11.20
C ASP A 48 -17.98 -21.25 11.87
N GLN A 49 -17.98 -19.94 12.11
CA GLN A 49 -19.12 -19.25 12.69
C GLN A 49 -20.37 -19.34 11.81
N ALA A 50 -20.22 -19.21 10.48
CA ALA A 50 -21.34 -19.37 9.56
C ALA A 50 -21.88 -20.80 9.55
N LEU A 51 -21.00 -21.81 9.61
CA LEU A 51 -21.38 -23.23 9.69
C LEU A 51 -22.14 -23.54 10.99
N GLU A 52 -21.63 -23.08 12.14
CA GLU A 52 -22.28 -23.24 13.45
C GLU A 52 -23.68 -22.60 13.48
N ASN A 53 -23.82 -21.42 12.87
CA ASN A 53 -25.08 -20.70 12.79
C ASN A 53 -26.01 -21.17 11.66
N LYS A 54 -25.62 -22.20 10.89
CA LYS A 54 -26.35 -22.70 9.70
C LYS A 54 -26.64 -21.61 8.66
N GLN A 55 -25.71 -20.67 8.50
CA GLN A 55 -25.79 -19.56 7.55
C GLN A 55 -24.98 -19.89 6.28
N THR A 56 -25.29 -19.18 5.19
CA THR A 56 -24.48 -19.23 3.97
C THR A 56 -23.50 -18.06 3.98
N LEU A 57 -22.20 -18.36 3.86
CA LEU A 57 -21.14 -17.36 3.73
C LEU A 57 -20.75 -17.22 2.26
N GLY A 58 -20.69 -15.96 1.77
CA GLY A 58 -20.14 -15.63 0.46
C GLY A 58 -18.81 -14.89 0.63
N MET A 59 -17.82 -15.25 -0.19
CA MET A 59 -16.52 -14.59 -0.22
C MET A 59 -16.27 -13.99 -1.60
N VAL A 60 -15.90 -12.70 -1.63
CA VAL A 60 -15.47 -12.00 -2.85
C VAL A 60 -13.99 -11.66 -2.70
N SER A 61 -13.17 -12.18 -3.62
CA SER A 61 -11.75 -11.82 -3.70
C SER A 61 -11.54 -10.82 -4.83
N LEU A 62 -10.88 -9.70 -4.51
CA LEU A 62 -10.57 -8.64 -5.47
C LEU A 62 -9.04 -8.54 -5.62
N ASP A 63 -8.58 -8.38 -6.86
CA ASP A 63 -7.18 -8.16 -7.18
C ASP A 63 -7.00 -6.88 -7.98
N ILE A 64 -5.98 -6.08 -7.62
CA ILE A 64 -5.71 -4.80 -8.27
C ILE A 64 -4.67 -5.02 -9.37
N SER A 65 -5.14 -4.94 -10.62
CA SER A 65 -4.25 -5.01 -11.78
C SER A 65 -3.24 -3.86 -11.79
N LYS A 66 -1.96 -4.22 -11.95
CA LYS A 66 -0.83 -3.28 -11.98
C LYS A 66 -0.85 -2.29 -10.80
N ALA A 67 -1.11 -2.81 -9.60
CA ALA A 67 -1.36 -2.02 -8.40
C ALA A 67 -0.43 -0.81 -8.22
N TYR A 68 0.88 -1.00 -8.39
CA TYR A 68 1.87 0.07 -8.22
C TYR A 68 1.84 1.11 -9.33
N ASP A 69 1.53 0.71 -10.56
CA ASP A 69 1.47 1.64 -11.70
C ASP A 69 0.15 2.44 -11.70
N SER A 70 -0.89 1.87 -11.08
CA SER A 70 -2.25 2.42 -11.01
C SER A 70 -2.43 3.44 -9.87
N VAL A 71 -1.48 3.57 -8.94
CA VAL A 71 -1.59 4.52 -7.81
C VAL A 71 -1.74 5.95 -8.31
N TRP A 72 -2.79 6.64 -7.86
CA TRP A 72 -2.93 8.06 -8.16
C TRP A 72 -1.95 8.88 -7.33
N ARG A 73 -0.89 9.38 -7.98
CA ARG A 73 0.21 10.08 -7.29
C ARG A 73 -0.26 11.32 -6.52
N TYR A 74 -1.22 12.05 -7.08
CA TYR A 74 -1.71 13.28 -6.46
C TYR A 74 -2.44 13.02 -5.15
N SER A 75 -3.28 11.97 -5.06
CA SER A 75 -3.96 11.63 -3.80
C SER A 75 -2.97 11.24 -2.71
N VAL A 76 -1.93 10.47 -3.06
CA VAL A 76 -0.85 10.13 -2.13
C VAL A 76 -0.13 11.38 -1.60
N LEU A 77 0.20 12.32 -2.48
CA LEU A 77 0.87 13.57 -2.08
C LEU A 77 0.00 14.43 -1.17
N MET A 78 -1.31 14.51 -1.43
CA MET A 78 -2.27 15.20 -0.56
C MET A 78 -2.32 14.53 0.81
N LEU A 79 -2.54 13.20 0.84
CA LEU A 79 -2.59 12.43 2.08
C LEU A 79 -1.32 12.64 2.92
N LEU A 80 -0.14 12.51 2.31
CA LEU A 80 1.14 12.73 2.99
C LEU A 80 1.29 14.15 3.54
N SER A 81 0.75 15.16 2.86
CA SER A 81 0.77 16.55 3.34
C SER A 81 -0.17 16.80 4.53
N GLU A 82 -1.21 15.99 4.67
CA GLU A 82 -2.13 16.05 5.81
C GLU A 82 -1.57 15.32 7.03
N ILE A 83 -0.91 14.17 6.83
CA ILE A 83 -0.43 13.34 7.93
C ILE A 83 1.00 13.64 8.39
N ILE A 84 1.88 14.16 7.52
CA ILE A 84 3.28 14.44 7.84
C ILE A 84 3.52 15.96 7.83
N THR A 85 4.00 16.49 8.96
CA THR A 85 4.41 17.90 9.06
C THR A 85 5.46 18.26 8.00
N ASN A 86 5.38 19.48 7.47
CA ASN A 86 6.36 20.01 6.52
C ASN A 86 7.80 19.85 7.07
N GLY A 87 8.67 19.21 6.30
CA GLY A 87 10.03 18.91 6.69
C GLY A 87 10.74 17.96 5.72
N ASN A 88 11.97 17.57 6.05
CA ASN A 88 12.86 16.81 5.16
C ASN A 88 12.26 15.47 4.70
N MET A 89 11.49 14.79 5.55
CA MET A 89 10.83 13.54 5.18
C MET A 89 9.77 13.76 4.10
N ASN A 90 8.90 14.76 4.28
CA ASN A 90 7.86 15.09 3.30
C ASN A 90 8.49 15.53 1.97
N ASN A 91 9.53 16.37 2.01
CA ASN A 91 10.24 16.81 0.81
C ASN A 91 10.90 15.63 0.08
N TYR A 92 11.56 14.72 0.80
CA TYR A 92 12.14 13.53 0.18
C TYR A 92 11.08 12.65 -0.47
N ILE A 93 9.93 12.43 0.18
CA ILE A 93 8.86 11.60 -0.39
C ILE A 93 8.24 12.29 -1.61
N LYS A 94 8.10 13.62 -1.59
CA LYS A 94 7.67 14.40 -2.76
C LYS A 94 8.65 14.21 -3.93
N ASP A 95 9.94 14.40 -3.70
CA ASP A 95 10.97 14.22 -4.73
C ASP A 95 11.06 12.76 -5.21
N PHE A 96 10.75 11.80 -4.34
CA PHE A 96 10.68 10.38 -4.68
C PHE A 96 9.52 10.04 -5.63
N LEU A 97 8.44 10.83 -5.60
CA LEU A 97 7.22 10.58 -6.38
C LEU A 97 7.09 11.48 -7.63
N ILE A 98 7.63 12.70 -7.60
CA ILE A 98 7.47 13.72 -8.64
C ILE A 98 8.54 13.57 -9.75
N ASP A 99 8.24 14.07 -10.94
CA ASP A 99 9.14 14.17 -12.11
C ASP A 99 9.84 12.87 -12.50
N ARG A 100 9.13 11.75 -12.34
CA ARG A 100 9.64 10.44 -12.73
C ARG A 100 9.56 10.26 -14.24
N HIS A 101 10.69 9.87 -14.81
CA HIS A 101 10.81 9.55 -16.23
C HIS A 101 11.38 8.14 -16.39
N PHE A 102 10.96 7.43 -17.43
CA PHE A 102 11.53 6.14 -17.79
C PHE A 102 11.78 6.05 -19.30
N GLN A 103 12.66 5.12 -19.68
CA GLN A 103 12.92 4.74 -21.06
C GLN A 103 12.96 3.22 -21.16
N VAL A 104 12.60 2.69 -22.31
CA VAL A 104 12.66 1.27 -22.61
C VAL A 104 13.89 1.02 -23.48
N LYS A 105 14.75 0.09 -23.07
CA LYS A 105 15.90 -0.36 -23.85
C LYS A 105 15.59 -1.71 -24.49
N VAL A 106 15.69 -1.80 -25.81
CA VAL A 106 15.59 -3.05 -26.57
C VAL A 106 16.87 -3.20 -27.39
N CYS A 107 17.66 -4.22 -27.08
CA CYS A 107 19.01 -4.42 -27.64
C CYS A 107 19.88 -3.15 -27.46
N ASN A 108 20.26 -2.51 -28.56
CA ASN A 108 21.08 -1.31 -28.58
C ASN A 108 20.28 -0.01 -28.78
N SER A 109 18.95 -0.10 -28.82
CA SER A 109 18.06 1.04 -29.03
C SER A 109 17.38 1.45 -27.73
N LEU A 110 17.28 2.77 -27.52
CA LEU A 110 16.53 3.38 -26.42
C LEU A 110 15.30 4.09 -26.98
N SER A 111 14.18 4.00 -26.27
CA SER A 111 13.01 4.83 -26.55
C SER A 111 13.27 6.29 -26.19
N ILE A 112 12.36 7.19 -26.59
CA ILE A 112 12.27 8.52 -25.98
C ILE A 112 11.95 8.41 -24.47
N PHE A 113 12.23 9.47 -23.72
CA PHE A 113 11.79 9.59 -22.33
C PHE A 113 10.27 9.67 -22.25
N PHE A 114 9.69 8.87 -21.35
CA PHE A 114 8.29 8.92 -20.99
C PHE A 114 8.16 9.46 -19.58
N SER A 115 7.34 10.51 -19.41
CA SER A 115 6.97 11.01 -18.09
C SER A 115 5.92 10.10 -17.48
N GLN A 116 6.19 9.59 -16.28
CA GLN A 116 5.25 8.80 -15.51
C GLN A 116 4.34 9.71 -14.69
N GLN A 117 3.07 9.79 -15.07
CA GLN A 117 2.08 10.64 -14.38
C GLN A 117 1.55 10.00 -13.09
N ASN A 118 1.21 8.71 -13.16
CA ASN A 118 0.69 7.89 -12.07
C ASN A 118 1.63 6.74 -11.72
N GLY A 119 1.45 6.21 -10.53
CA GLY A 119 2.16 5.07 -10.01
C GLY A 119 3.35 5.43 -9.13
N ILE A 120 3.88 4.39 -8.49
CA ILE A 120 4.98 4.45 -7.52
C ILE A 120 6.15 3.54 -7.95
N PRO A 121 7.38 3.81 -7.47
CA PRO A 121 8.55 3.02 -7.87
C PRO A 121 8.48 1.57 -7.39
N GLN A 122 8.44 0.60 -8.31
CA GLN A 122 8.61 -0.83 -7.96
C GLN A 122 10.04 -1.11 -7.45
N GLY A 123 10.17 -2.01 -6.49
CA GLY A 123 11.48 -2.42 -5.93
C GLY A 123 12.04 -1.49 -4.85
N SER A 124 11.29 -0.47 -4.42
CA SER A 124 11.62 0.35 -3.25
C SER A 124 10.80 -0.08 -2.03
N SER A 125 11.46 -0.20 -0.87
CA SER A 125 10.77 -0.44 0.40
C SER A 125 9.86 0.72 0.81
N LEU A 126 10.22 1.95 0.44
CA LEU A 126 9.42 3.14 0.73
C LEU A 126 8.13 3.16 -0.09
N ALA A 127 8.21 2.71 -1.36
CA ALA A 127 7.04 2.59 -2.21
C ALA A 127 5.99 1.63 -1.63
N VAL A 128 6.40 0.55 -0.96
CA VAL A 128 5.47 -0.38 -0.30
C VAL A 128 4.63 0.35 0.76
N THR A 129 5.27 1.12 1.64
CA THR A 129 4.54 1.88 2.68
C THR A 129 3.65 2.98 2.09
N ILE A 130 4.11 3.62 1.01
CA ILE A 130 3.29 4.59 0.28
C ILE A 130 2.08 3.92 -0.36
N PHE A 131 2.23 2.70 -0.89
CA PHE A 131 1.12 1.91 -1.39
C PHE A 131 0.12 1.59 -0.28
N LEU A 132 0.61 1.23 0.92
CA LEU A 132 -0.27 0.98 2.05
C LEU A 132 -1.16 2.17 2.36
N LEU A 133 -0.59 3.38 2.36
CA LEU A 133 -1.32 4.62 2.55
C LEU A 133 -2.33 4.90 1.43
N ALA A 134 -1.97 4.60 0.18
CA ALA A 134 -2.81 4.87 -0.98
C ALA A 134 -4.13 4.06 -0.99
N ILE A 135 -4.16 2.90 -0.32
CA ILE A 135 -5.32 2.01 -0.26
C ILE A 135 -5.98 1.97 1.13
N ASN A 136 -5.48 2.76 2.07
CA ASN A 136 -5.81 2.64 3.49
C ASN A 136 -7.30 2.87 3.80
N ASP A 137 -7.96 3.69 2.99
CA ASP A 137 -9.36 4.07 3.10
C ASP A 137 -10.33 3.10 2.40
N ILE A 138 -9.84 2.17 1.57
CA ILE A 138 -10.70 1.26 0.79
C ILE A 138 -11.63 0.47 1.70
N VAL A 139 -11.12 -0.05 2.81
CA VAL A 139 -11.90 -0.84 3.77
C VAL A 139 -12.94 -0.01 4.53
N GLU A 140 -12.74 1.30 4.67
CA GLU A 140 -13.71 2.19 5.32
C GLU A 140 -14.95 2.41 4.45
N THR A 141 -14.83 2.21 3.14
CA THR A 141 -15.96 2.30 2.21
C THR A 141 -16.88 1.08 2.27
N ILE A 142 -16.40 -0.05 2.81
CA ILE A 142 -17.15 -1.30 2.91
C ILE A 142 -17.91 -1.31 4.24
N ARG A 143 -19.24 -1.34 4.16
CA ARG A 143 -20.12 -1.30 5.34
C ARG A 143 -20.51 -2.70 5.79
N THR A 144 -20.77 -2.82 7.08
CA THR A 144 -21.44 -3.99 7.67
C THR A 144 -22.75 -4.29 6.91
N PRO A 145 -23.13 -5.56 6.71
CA PRO A 145 -22.59 -6.76 7.37
C PRO A 145 -21.36 -7.38 6.71
N VAL A 146 -20.78 -6.74 5.68
CA VAL A 146 -19.61 -7.30 4.97
C VAL A 146 -18.36 -7.10 5.81
N TYR A 147 -17.68 -8.20 6.15
CA TYR A 147 -16.34 -8.16 6.72
C TYR A 147 -15.31 -8.00 5.60
N SER A 148 -14.44 -6.99 5.70
CA SER A 148 -13.42 -6.69 4.69
C SER A 148 -12.03 -6.82 5.27
N GLN A 149 -11.12 -7.45 4.52
CA GLN A 149 -9.73 -7.59 4.92
C GLN A 149 -8.81 -7.31 3.72
N MET A 150 -7.77 -6.50 3.94
CA MET A 150 -6.74 -6.24 2.93
C MET A 150 -5.53 -7.14 3.18
N ILE A 151 -5.34 -8.06 2.24
CA ILE A 151 -4.19 -8.95 2.18
C ILE A 151 -3.29 -8.45 1.05
N LEU A 152 -2.00 -8.26 1.32
CA LEU A 152 -1.01 -7.94 0.28
C LEU A 152 0.04 -9.03 0.24
N THR A 153 0.16 -9.64 -0.93
CA THR A 153 1.16 -10.65 -1.27
C THR A 153 1.75 -10.23 -2.62
N PHE A 154 3.08 -10.20 -2.73
CA PHE A 154 3.78 -10.06 -4.03
C PHE A 154 4.23 -11.42 -4.53
#